data_AF-A0A8D8AL88-F1
#
_entry.id   AF-A0A8D8AL88-F1
#
_cell.length_a   1.000
_cell.length_b   1.000
_cell.length_c   1.000
_cell.angle_alpha   90.00
_cell.angle_beta   90.00
_cell.angle_gamma   90.00
#
_symmetry.space_group_name_H-M   'P 1'
#
loop_
_entity.id
_entity.type
_entity.pdbx_description
1 polymer ?
#
loop_
_entity_poly.entity_id
_entity_poly.type
_entity_poly.pdbx_seq_one_letter_code
_entity_poly.pdbx_strand_id
1 'polypeptide(L)'
;DGDQESIVPESEIPYAYVHNPPIKFNSMHRNIFIPGLEINVEIVDYERSLTAHILNPNLYTIKFTHGPFSWTIKKRYNHFRNLHQQLTTFRASLNIPFPTKSHKERRTSFRNMHNVHQCTASPTMQMKLEKPHKKRKKSSLPRFPLKPDSLVSFDAIPERKKQLEEYLYNLLNISLYRNQQDTINFLEVSHISFIAALGQKGKECLVKKRTGSTRAGQAGFNCCGCLTAGCCIRCSYFCSDVVWSKWRNRWFFVKETCFGYFRPKDGVLRCVVLFDQGFDISSGMYSTGMRNGLQLVTNSRYLVVKHPTRRTAKEWMAY
;
A
#
# COMPACT_ATOMS: atom_id res chain seq x y z
N ASP A 1 -2.49 -46.07 -11.89
CA ASP A 1 -2.33 -44.76 -12.54
C ASP A 1 -2.69 -43.67 -11.56
N GLY A 2 -1.66 -43.06 -10.97
CA GLY A 2 -1.81 -41.98 -10.01
C GLY A 2 -1.75 -40.65 -10.75
N ASP A 3 -2.87 -39.96 -10.81
CA ASP A 3 -3.00 -38.65 -11.43
C ASP A 3 -2.04 -37.66 -10.75
N GLN A 4 -0.97 -37.32 -11.47
CA GLN A 4 -0.20 -36.12 -11.19
C GLN A 4 -1.10 -34.94 -11.54
N GLU A 5 -1.86 -34.43 -10.57
CA GLU A 5 -2.47 -33.11 -10.66
C GLU A 5 -1.35 -32.09 -10.95
N SER A 6 -1.19 -31.76 -12.22
CA SER A 6 -0.46 -30.57 -12.63
C SER A 6 -1.12 -29.39 -11.94
N ILE A 7 -0.47 -28.84 -10.91
CA ILE A 7 -0.92 -27.67 -10.18
C ILE A 7 -0.93 -26.50 -11.16
N VAL A 8 -2.05 -26.30 -11.86
CA VAL A 8 -2.28 -25.11 -12.66
C VAL A 8 -2.29 -23.95 -11.66
N PRO A 9 -1.43 -22.92 -11.82
CA PRO A 9 -1.46 -21.79 -10.92
C PRO A 9 -2.85 -21.14 -11.00
N GLU A 10 -3.56 -21.08 -9.88
CA GLU A 10 -4.84 -20.37 -9.78
C GLU A 10 -4.67 -18.96 -10.36
N SER A 11 -5.62 -18.51 -11.18
CA SER A 11 -5.57 -17.19 -11.80
C SER A 11 -6.04 -16.07 -10.87
N GLU A 12 -6.73 -16.40 -9.77
CA GLU A 12 -7.37 -15.45 -8.87
C GLU A 12 -7.54 -16.01 -7.45
N ILE A 13 -7.80 -15.13 -6.48
CA ILE A 13 -8.14 -15.54 -5.12
C ILE A 13 -9.65 -15.83 -5.05
N PRO A 14 -10.07 -17.03 -4.58
CA PRO A 14 -11.47 -17.39 -4.46
C PRO A 14 -12.26 -16.40 -3.58
N TYR A 15 -13.51 -16.11 -3.97
CA TYR A 15 -14.39 -15.21 -3.21
C TYR A 15 -14.58 -15.63 -1.74
N ALA A 16 -14.56 -16.94 -1.46
CA ALA A 16 -14.64 -17.48 -0.10
C ALA A 16 -13.60 -16.88 0.86
N TYR A 17 -12.46 -16.41 0.35
CA TYR A 17 -11.41 -15.77 1.14
C TYR A 17 -11.89 -14.51 1.89
N VAL A 18 -12.95 -13.84 1.42
CA VAL A 18 -13.54 -12.67 2.11
C VAL A 18 -14.11 -13.06 3.49
N HIS A 19 -14.57 -14.30 3.63
CA HIS A 19 -15.19 -14.81 4.86
C HIS A 19 -14.18 -15.38 5.86
N ASN A 20 -12.90 -15.44 5.49
CA ASN A 20 -11.85 -15.92 6.37
C ASN A 20 -11.70 -15.03 7.62
N PRO A 21 -11.22 -15.61 8.74
CA PRO A 21 -11.03 -14.85 9.96
C PRO A 21 -10.08 -13.66 9.73
N PRO A 22 -10.37 -12.51 10.33
CA PRO A 22 -9.62 -11.29 10.08
C PRO A 22 -8.18 -11.39 10.61
N ILE A 23 -7.21 -11.14 9.73
CA ILE A 23 -5.79 -11.20 10.04
C ILE A 23 -5.24 -9.79 10.23
N LYS A 24 -4.47 -9.58 11.31
CA LYS A 24 -3.79 -8.31 11.60
C LYS A 24 -2.85 -7.93 10.46
N PHE A 25 -2.82 -6.66 10.06
CA PHE A 25 -1.99 -6.23 8.93
C PHE A 25 -0.49 -6.48 9.19
N ASN A 26 -0.04 -6.32 10.45
CA ASN A 26 1.37 -6.53 10.81
C ASN A 26 1.78 -8.01 10.93
N SER A 27 0.90 -8.96 10.63
CA SER A 27 1.23 -10.39 10.67
C SER A 27 2.05 -10.80 9.45
N MET A 28 2.96 -11.77 9.60
CA MET A 28 3.74 -12.31 8.47
C MET A 28 2.99 -13.34 7.63
N HIS A 29 2.02 -14.04 8.21
CA HIS A 29 1.26 -15.09 7.56
C HIS A 29 0.08 -14.55 6.75
N ARG A 30 0.26 -13.37 6.14
CA ARG A 30 -0.79 -12.73 5.35
C ARG A 30 -0.60 -13.12 3.89
N ASN A 31 -1.36 -14.11 3.46
CA ASN A 31 -1.42 -14.52 2.06
C ASN A 31 -2.29 -13.51 1.31
N ILE A 32 -1.65 -12.47 0.77
CA ILE A 32 -2.33 -11.43 0.00
C ILE A 32 -2.30 -11.75 -1.49
N PHE A 33 -1.21 -12.36 -1.96
CA PHE A 33 -0.96 -12.57 -3.38
C PHE A 33 -1.38 -13.97 -3.82
N ILE A 34 -1.60 -14.12 -5.13
CA ILE A 34 -1.90 -15.40 -5.75
C ILE A 34 -0.64 -16.27 -5.72
N PRO A 35 -0.70 -17.50 -5.17
CA PRO A 35 0.46 -18.36 -5.04
C PRO A 35 1.00 -18.77 -6.42
N GLY A 36 2.32 -18.92 -6.55
CA GLY A 36 2.97 -19.35 -7.80
C GLY A 36 3.08 -18.26 -8.88
N LEU A 37 2.39 -17.13 -8.76
CA LEU A 37 2.46 -16.03 -9.72
C LEU A 37 3.44 -14.93 -9.29
N GLU A 38 4.25 -14.48 -10.24
CA GLU A 38 5.14 -13.33 -10.09
C GLU A 38 4.40 -12.00 -10.25
N ILE A 39 5.08 -10.91 -9.90
CA ILE A 39 4.57 -9.55 -10.08
C ILE A 39 5.52 -8.84 -11.03
N ASN A 40 5.03 -8.50 -12.22
CA ASN A 40 5.81 -7.71 -13.17
C ASN A 40 5.63 -6.22 -12.88
N VAL A 41 6.72 -5.48 -13.03
CA VAL A 41 6.83 -4.06 -12.66
C VAL A 41 7.33 -3.28 -13.87
N GLU A 42 6.66 -2.17 -14.17
CA GLU A 42 7.00 -1.28 -15.28
C GLU A 42 6.79 0.19 -14.86
N ILE A 43 7.77 1.07 -15.08
CA ILE A 43 7.63 2.52 -14.86
C ILE A 43 7.25 3.17 -16.19
N VAL A 44 5.94 3.24 -16.41
CA VAL A 44 5.34 3.77 -17.64
C VAL A 44 5.70 5.25 -17.85
N ASP A 45 5.66 6.06 -16.79
CA ASP A 45 5.78 7.51 -16.92
C ASP A 45 6.51 8.18 -15.74
N TYR A 46 6.99 9.40 -15.94
CA TYR A 46 7.52 10.27 -14.88
C TYR A 46 7.11 11.74 -15.07
N GLU A 47 6.66 12.36 -13.98
CA GLU A 47 6.42 13.80 -13.91
C GLU A 47 7.58 14.44 -13.12
N ARG A 48 8.31 15.41 -13.70
CA ARG A 48 9.35 16.17 -12.99
C ARG A 48 8.83 17.55 -12.60
N SER A 49 8.85 17.87 -11.31
CA SER A 49 8.43 19.17 -10.77
C SER A 49 9.52 19.77 -9.88
N LEU A 50 10.39 20.60 -10.48
CA LEU A 50 11.47 21.27 -9.75
C LEU A 50 10.96 22.35 -8.78
N THR A 51 9.88 23.05 -9.13
CA THR A 51 9.32 24.17 -8.36
C THR A 51 8.61 23.72 -7.08
N ALA A 52 7.90 22.59 -7.13
CA ALA A 52 7.10 22.12 -6.00
C ALA A 52 7.92 21.26 -5.01
N HIS A 53 8.98 20.59 -5.49
CA HIS A 53 9.66 19.53 -4.72
C HIS A 53 11.17 19.45 -5.01
N ILE A 54 11.92 20.36 -4.39
CA ILE A 54 13.35 20.54 -4.58
C ILE A 54 14.17 19.24 -4.32
N LEU A 55 13.85 18.50 -3.25
CA LEU A 55 14.62 17.31 -2.85
C LEU A 55 14.28 16.04 -3.62
N ASN A 56 13.04 15.95 -4.14
CA ASN A 56 12.53 14.77 -4.84
C ASN A 56 11.60 15.24 -5.96
N PRO A 57 12.16 15.75 -7.07
CA PRO A 57 11.38 16.40 -8.10
C PRO A 57 10.63 15.41 -8.99
N ASN A 58 11.11 14.17 -9.09
CA ASN A 58 10.52 13.15 -9.96
C ASN A 58 9.43 12.37 -9.24
N LEU A 59 8.30 12.23 -9.91
CA LEU A 59 7.23 11.33 -9.54
C LEU A 59 7.06 10.29 -10.63
N TYR A 60 7.23 9.02 -10.25
CA TYR A 60 7.14 7.89 -11.15
C TYR A 60 5.72 7.30 -11.12
N THR A 61 5.17 7.01 -12.28
CA THR A 61 3.96 6.22 -12.46
C THR A 61 4.38 4.78 -12.72
N ILE A 62 4.08 3.90 -11.78
CA ILE A 62 4.51 2.49 -11.78
C ILE A 62 3.28 1.63 -12.02
N LYS A 63 3.32 0.79 -13.05
CA LYS A 63 2.34 -0.23 -13.35
C LYS A 63 2.82 -1.57 -12.81
N PHE A 64 1.94 -2.23 -12.08
CA PHE A 64 2.13 -3.61 -11.63
C PHE A 64 1.15 -4.51 -12.36
N THR A 65 1.59 -5.71 -12.71
CA THR A 65 0.74 -6.77 -13.26
C THR A 65 0.96 -8.06 -12.46
N HIS A 66 -0.14 -8.68 -12.05
CA HIS A 66 -0.15 -9.90 -11.27
C HIS A 66 -1.36 -10.75 -11.65
N GLY A 67 -1.11 -11.83 -12.39
CA GLY A 67 -2.17 -12.61 -13.03
C GLY A 67 -3.03 -11.71 -13.95
N PRO A 68 -4.37 -11.75 -13.85
CA PRO A 68 -5.27 -10.90 -14.64
C PRO A 68 -5.36 -9.46 -14.11
N PHE A 69 -4.78 -9.17 -12.94
CA PHE A 69 -4.91 -7.86 -12.31
C PHE A 69 -3.76 -6.94 -12.72
N SER A 70 -4.11 -5.71 -13.09
CA SER A 70 -3.14 -4.64 -13.30
C SER A 70 -3.57 -3.40 -12.54
N TRP A 71 -2.60 -2.69 -11.96
CA TRP A 71 -2.87 -1.41 -11.27
C TRP A 71 -1.68 -0.49 -11.37
N THR A 72 -1.95 0.82 -11.24
CA THR A 72 -0.91 1.85 -11.27
C THR A 72 -0.82 2.56 -9.93
N ILE A 73 0.39 2.94 -9.55
CA ILE A 73 0.64 3.80 -8.38
C ILE A 73 1.57 4.93 -8.78
N LYS A 74 1.46 6.06 -8.07
CA LYS A 74 2.38 7.20 -8.24
C LYS A 74 3.28 7.34 -7.02
N LYS A 75 4.59 7.18 -7.20
CA LYS A 75 5.58 7.23 -6.10
C LYS A 75 6.82 8.02 -6.50
N ARG A 76 7.34 8.79 -5.55
CA ARG A 76 8.64 9.49 -5.65
C ARG A 76 9.77 8.66 -5.06
N TYR A 77 11.01 8.99 -5.43
CA TYR A 77 12.21 8.35 -4.88
C TYR A 77 12.23 8.21 -3.36
N ASN A 78 11.80 9.24 -2.61
CA ASN A 78 11.74 9.14 -1.15
C ASN A 78 10.90 7.96 -0.64
N HIS A 79 9.84 7.56 -1.36
CA HIS A 79 9.04 6.39 -0.98
C HIS A 79 9.83 5.10 -1.18
N PHE A 80 10.59 4.98 -2.27
CA PHE A 80 11.47 3.83 -2.50
C PHE A 80 12.58 3.76 -1.46
N ARG A 81 13.19 4.92 -1.13
CA ARG A 81 14.22 5.03 -0.10
C ARG A 81 13.69 4.62 1.27
N ASN A 82 12.52 5.12 1.65
CA ASN A 82 11.88 4.76 2.92
C ASN A 82 11.59 3.25 2.98
N LEU A 83 11.04 2.68 1.90
CA LEU A 83 10.82 1.23 1.80
C LEU A 83 12.14 0.46 1.98
N HIS A 84 13.20 0.87 1.28
CA HIS A 84 14.51 0.24 1.39
C HIS A 84 15.08 0.30 2.83
N GLN A 85 14.94 1.44 3.52
CA GLN A 85 15.38 1.61 4.90
C GLN A 85 14.58 0.72 5.86
N GLN A 86 13.26 0.62 5.68
CA GLN A 86 12.41 -0.24 6.49
C GLN A 86 12.77 -1.71 6.30
N LEU A 87 13.02 -2.15 5.06
CA LEU A 87 13.44 -3.52 4.76
C LEU A 87 14.84 -3.83 5.28
N THR A 88 15.75 -2.86 5.23
CA THR A 88 17.09 -2.98 5.82
C THR A 88 17.02 -3.16 7.33
N THR A 89 16.19 -2.34 7.99
CA THR A 89 15.93 -2.43 9.44
C THR A 89 15.30 -3.76 9.79
N PHE A 90 14.31 -4.21 9.00
CA PHE A 90 13.67 -5.50 9.15
C PHE A 90 14.68 -6.64 9.04
N ARG A 91 15.55 -6.62 8.02
CA ARG A 91 16.62 -7.60 7.85
C ARG A 91 17.61 -7.60 9.03
N ALA A 92 18.01 -6.42 9.50
CA ALA A 92 18.87 -6.30 10.67
C ALA A 92 18.21 -6.93 11.92
N SER A 93 16.90 -6.71 12.10
CA SER A 93 16.13 -7.30 13.19
C SER A 93 16.09 -8.84 13.13
N LEU A 94 16.11 -9.45 11.94
CA LEU A 94 16.16 -10.91 11.79
C LEU A 94 17.52 -11.51 12.16
N ASN A 95 18.59 -10.73 12.02
CA ASN A 95 19.95 -11.18 12.37
C ASN A 95 20.20 -11.14 13.89
N ILE A 96 19.53 -10.24 14.62
CA ILE A 96 19.67 -10.12 16.07
C ILE A 96 18.86 -11.23 16.75
N PRO A 97 19.46 -12.18 17.49
CA PRO A 97 18.74 -13.29 18.11
C PRO A 97 17.91 -12.81 19.32
N PHE A 98 16.62 -12.53 19.14
CA PHE A 98 15.72 -12.24 20.25
C PHE A 98 15.01 -13.52 20.73
N PRO A 99 14.90 -13.75 22.05
CA PRO A 99 14.28 -14.95 22.62
C PRO A 99 12.75 -14.85 22.65
N THR A 100 12.11 -14.56 21.52
CA THR A 100 10.63 -14.55 21.41
C THR A 100 10.16 -15.57 20.39
N LYS A 101 9.01 -16.23 20.65
CA LYS A 101 8.43 -17.26 19.76
C LYS A 101 8.24 -16.73 18.33
N SER A 102 7.64 -15.55 18.19
CA SER A 102 7.45 -14.88 16.90
C SER A 102 8.78 -14.57 16.20
N HIS A 103 9.83 -14.20 16.93
CA HIS A 103 11.14 -13.93 16.32
C HIS A 103 11.84 -15.22 15.84
N LYS A 104 11.74 -16.30 16.61
CA LYS A 104 12.23 -17.63 16.21
C LYS A 104 11.55 -18.09 14.91
N GLU A 105 10.23 -17.99 14.84
CA GLU A 105 9.44 -18.30 13.62
C GLU A 105 9.89 -17.49 12.40
N ARG A 106 10.09 -16.17 12.56
CA ARG A 106 10.58 -15.29 11.49
C ARG A 106 11.97 -15.66 10.98
N ARG A 107 12.85 -16.10 11.88
CA ARG A 107 14.19 -16.56 11.49
C ARG A 107 14.14 -17.91 10.78
N THR A 108 13.28 -18.82 11.24
CA THR A 108 13.11 -20.12 10.58
C THR A 108 12.55 -19.98 9.18
N SER A 109 11.56 -19.10 8.95
CA SER A 109 11.03 -18.85 7.61
C SER A 109 12.07 -18.22 6.68
N PHE A 110 12.88 -17.27 7.17
CA PHE A 110 14.00 -16.69 6.41
C PHE A 110 15.06 -17.75 6.05
N ARG A 111 15.36 -18.67 6.97
CA ARG A 111 16.31 -19.77 6.72
C ARG A 111 15.76 -20.78 5.72
N ASN A 112 14.47 -21.10 5.79
CA ASN A 112 13.81 -22.06 4.88
C ASN A 112 13.63 -21.49 3.47
N MET A 113 13.36 -20.19 3.32
CA MET A 113 13.28 -19.53 2.01
C MET A 113 14.59 -19.59 1.22
N HIS A 114 15.73 -19.62 1.91
CA HIS A 114 17.03 -19.84 1.27
C HIS A 114 17.10 -21.19 0.55
N ASN A 115 16.31 -22.18 1.00
CA ASN A 115 16.23 -23.50 0.38
C ASN A 115 15.17 -23.55 -0.75
N VAL A 116 14.13 -22.71 -0.74
CA VAL A 116 13.03 -22.75 -1.72
C VAL A 116 13.37 -22.07 -3.06
N HIS A 117 14.24 -21.06 -3.09
CA HIS A 117 14.77 -20.50 -4.34
C HIS A 117 15.60 -21.50 -5.19
N GLN A 118 15.72 -22.75 -4.72
CA GLN A 118 16.29 -23.88 -5.44
C GLN A 118 15.24 -24.67 -6.26
N CYS A 119 13.94 -24.56 -5.94
CA CYS A 119 12.91 -25.47 -6.49
C CYS A 119 11.75 -24.78 -7.25
N THR A 120 11.56 -23.46 -7.17
CA THR A 120 10.39 -22.77 -7.78
C THR A 120 10.73 -21.79 -8.91
N ALA A 121 11.89 -21.96 -9.56
CA ALA A 121 12.21 -21.19 -10.76
C ALA A 121 11.53 -21.82 -11.98
N SER A 122 10.73 -21.03 -12.71
CA SER A 122 10.11 -21.40 -13.97
C SER A 122 11.14 -21.98 -14.96
N PRO A 123 10.78 -22.89 -15.90
CA PRO A 123 11.72 -23.51 -16.85
C PRO A 123 12.56 -22.47 -17.63
N THR A 124 11.96 -21.32 -17.95
CA THR A 124 12.59 -20.19 -18.64
C THR A 124 13.73 -19.54 -17.84
N MET A 125 13.73 -19.66 -16.51
CA MET A 125 14.80 -19.13 -15.65
C MET A 125 16.02 -20.06 -15.57
N GLN A 126 15.89 -21.36 -15.85
CA GLN A 126 17.03 -22.28 -15.82
C GLN A 126 18.02 -22.00 -16.96
N MET A 127 17.54 -21.66 -18.16
CA MET A 127 18.42 -21.34 -19.30
C MET A 127 19.27 -20.08 -19.11
N LYS A 128 18.87 -19.13 -18.26
CA LYS A 128 19.66 -17.90 -17.99
C LYS A 128 20.69 -18.06 -16.87
N LEU A 129 20.74 -19.20 -16.18
CA LEU A 129 21.50 -19.41 -14.95
C LEU A 129 22.67 -20.42 -15.06
N GLU A 130 23.08 -20.80 -16.27
CA GLU A 130 24.25 -21.67 -16.49
C GLU A 130 25.61 -20.95 -16.29
N LYS A 131 25.88 -20.46 -15.07
CA LYS A 131 27.25 -20.10 -14.66
C LYS A 131 27.62 -20.82 -13.36
N PRO A 132 28.81 -21.44 -13.28
CA PRO A 132 29.12 -22.41 -12.25
C PRO A 132 29.33 -21.76 -10.87
N HIS A 133 28.94 -22.53 -9.86
CA HIS A 133 29.11 -22.36 -8.42
C HIS A 133 29.98 -21.19 -7.92
N LYS A 134 29.34 -20.04 -7.68
CA LYS A 134 29.74 -19.15 -6.57
C LYS A 134 28.78 -19.39 -5.41
N LYS A 135 29.31 -19.66 -4.20
CA LYS A 135 28.54 -19.72 -2.94
C LYS A 135 27.55 -18.56 -2.93
N ARG A 136 26.25 -18.82 -3.16
CA ARG A 136 25.21 -17.77 -3.24
C ARG A 136 25.20 -17.08 -1.88
N LYS A 137 25.69 -15.84 -1.84
CA LYS A 137 25.75 -15.04 -0.61
C LYS A 137 24.33 -14.94 -0.06
N LYS A 138 24.18 -15.19 1.26
CA LYS A 138 22.96 -15.01 2.07
C LYS A 138 22.02 -13.99 1.42
N SER A 139 20.83 -14.41 0.95
CA SER A 139 19.76 -13.59 0.35
C SER A 139 19.93 -12.11 0.70
N SER A 140 20.65 -11.39 -0.17
CA SER A 140 20.97 -9.99 0.06
C SER A 140 19.83 -9.18 -0.51
N LEU A 141 19.31 -8.24 0.28
CA LEU A 141 18.41 -7.20 -0.22
C LEU A 141 18.98 -6.64 -1.54
N PRO A 142 18.15 -6.49 -2.59
CA PRO A 142 18.65 -6.02 -3.88
C PRO A 142 19.32 -4.66 -3.74
N ARG A 143 20.29 -4.39 -4.62
CA ARG A 143 21.07 -3.16 -4.58
C ARG A 143 20.16 -1.97 -4.90
N PHE A 144 20.06 -1.02 -3.98
CA PHE A 144 19.24 0.17 -4.14
C PHE A 144 20.08 1.36 -4.61
N PRO A 145 19.60 2.15 -5.59
CA PRO A 145 20.39 3.25 -6.11
C PRO A 145 20.26 4.49 -5.20
N LEU A 146 21.19 4.62 -4.25
CA LEU A 146 21.17 5.62 -3.15
C LEU A 146 21.30 7.08 -3.58
N LYS A 147 21.78 7.36 -4.80
CA LYS A 147 21.93 8.74 -5.32
C LYS A 147 20.56 9.43 -5.29
N PRO A 148 20.41 10.62 -4.67
CA PRO A 148 19.14 11.33 -4.64
C PRO A 148 18.76 11.84 -6.02
N ASP A 149 17.45 11.86 -6.29
CA ASP A 149 16.90 12.26 -7.60
C ASP A 149 17.21 13.71 -7.98
N SER A 150 17.42 14.60 -7.02
CA SER A 150 17.81 15.99 -7.28
C SER A 150 19.16 16.09 -8.01
N LEU A 151 20.06 15.12 -7.82
CA LEU A 151 21.38 15.06 -8.46
C LEU A 151 21.38 14.26 -9.76
N VAL A 152 20.22 13.78 -10.21
CA VAL A 152 20.07 13.05 -11.47
C VAL A 152 19.75 14.07 -12.56
N SER A 153 20.62 14.13 -13.57
CA SER A 153 20.42 14.92 -14.78
C SER A 153 19.19 14.40 -15.54
N PHE A 154 18.64 15.21 -16.43
CA PHE A 154 17.49 14.81 -17.23
C PHE A 154 17.82 13.59 -18.11
N ASP A 155 19.01 13.56 -18.69
CA ASP A 155 19.45 12.49 -19.60
C ASP A 155 19.63 11.14 -18.91
N ALA A 156 19.92 11.14 -17.60
CA ALA A 156 20.10 9.93 -16.80
C ALA A 156 18.78 9.39 -16.18
N ILE A 157 17.65 10.04 -16.42
CA ILE A 157 16.33 9.57 -15.95
C ILE A 157 15.93 8.20 -16.52
N PRO A 158 16.08 7.88 -17.82
CA PRO A 158 15.72 6.56 -18.34
C PRO A 158 16.50 5.43 -17.65
N GLU A 159 17.81 5.60 -17.47
CA GLU A 159 18.63 4.63 -16.73
C GLU A 159 18.17 4.50 -15.27
N ARG A 160 17.84 5.63 -14.64
CA ARG A 160 17.32 5.67 -13.28
C ARG A 160 15.99 4.93 -13.15
N LYS A 161 15.09 5.06 -14.11
CA LYS A 161 13.83 4.29 -14.14
C LYS A 161 14.12 2.80 -14.18
N LYS A 162 14.96 2.35 -15.12
CA LYS A 162 15.35 0.95 -15.27
C LYS A 162 15.97 0.37 -13.99
N GLN A 163 16.81 1.14 -13.29
CA GLN A 163 17.35 0.74 -11.99
C GLN A 163 16.28 0.55 -10.92
N LEU A 164 15.26 1.43 -10.88
CA LEU A 164 14.15 1.33 -9.92
C LEU A 164 13.22 0.16 -10.26
N GLU A 165 12.95 -0.09 -11.55
CA GLU A 165 12.21 -1.25 -12.04
C GLU A 165 12.88 -2.56 -11.64
N GLU A 166 14.17 -2.70 -11.97
CA GLU A 166 14.96 -3.89 -11.65
C GLU A 166 15.05 -4.10 -10.13
N TYR A 167 15.19 -3.03 -9.35
CA TYR A 167 15.17 -3.11 -7.89
C TYR A 167 13.84 -3.66 -7.37
N LEU A 168 12.70 -3.14 -7.84
CA LEU A 168 11.37 -3.59 -7.43
C LEU A 168 11.09 -5.02 -7.87
N TYR A 169 11.42 -5.37 -9.12
CA TYR A 169 11.24 -6.73 -9.63
C TYR A 169 12.00 -7.76 -8.77
N ASN A 170 13.28 -7.50 -8.52
CA ASN A 170 14.09 -8.38 -7.66
C ASN A 170 13.58 -8.44 -6.22
N LEU A 171 13.04 -7.33 -5.70
CA LEU A 171 12.48 -7.28 -4.35
C LEU A 171 11.22 -8.12 -4.21
N LEU A 172 10.29 -8.01 -5.17
CA LEU A 172 9.01 -8.72 -5.16
C LEU A 172 9.14 -10.21 -5.43
N ASN A 173 10.20 -10.63 -6.12
CA ASN A 173 10.52 -12.04 -6.32
C ASN A 173 10.90 -12.76 -5.00
N ILE A 174 11.33 -12.00 -3.97
CA ILE A 174 11.69 -12.56 -2.66
C ILE A 174 10.44 -12.54 -1.77
N SER A 175 9.82 -13.71 -1.54
CA SER A 175 8.53 -13.82 -0.82
C SER A 175 8.54 -13.22 0.60
N LEU A 176 9.66 -13.28 1.32
CA LEU A 176 9.82 -12.63 2.64
C LEU A 176 9.61 -11.13 2.56
N TYR A 177 10.23 -10.46 1.58
CA TYR A 177 10.12 -9.01 1.44
C TYR A 177 8.81 -8.62 0.75
N ARG A 178 8.30 -9.45 -0.17
CA ARG A 178 6.98 -9.29 -0.80
C ARG A 178 5.86 -9.25 0.22
N ASN A 179 5.87 -10.15 1.20
CA ASN A 179 4.83 -10.26 2.23
C ASN A 179 5.04 -9.31 3.42
N GLN A 180 6.06 -8.47 3.37
CA GLN A 180 6.33 -7.49 4.42
C GLN A 180 5.33 -6.32 4.33
N GLN A 181 4.86 -5.84 5.49
CA GLN A 181 3.78 -4.85 5.56
C GLN A 181 4.11 -3.53 4.86
N ASP A 182 5.36 -3.05 4.91
CA ASP A 182 5.74 -1.82 4.22
C ASP A 182 5.78 -1.99 2.69
N THR A 183 6.20 -3.16 2.19
CA THR A 183 6.09 -3.50 0.77
C THR A 183 4.63 -3.54 0.33
N ILE A 184 3.75 -4.17 1.12
CA ILE A 184 2.31 -4.21 0.85
C ILE A 184 1.70 -2.80 0.85
N ASN A 185 2.08 -1.97 1.83
CA ASN A 185 1.68 -0.55 1.89
C ASN A 185 2.19 0.24 0.69
N PHE A 186 3.41 -0.05 0.22
CA PHE A 186 4.01 0.60 -0.95
C PHE A 186 3.25 0.24 -2.23
N LEU A 187 2.91 -1.04 -2.39
CA LEU A 187 2.17 -1.57 -3.55
C LEU A 187 0.70 -1.12 -3.57
N GLU A 188 0.15 -0.64 -2.44
CA GLU A 188 -1.26 -0.25 -2.34
C GLU A 188 -2.21 -1.43 -2.58
N VAL A 189 -1.94 -2.55 -1.89
CA VAL A 189 -2.64 -3.84 -2.04
C VAL A 189 -3.12 -4.37 -0.68
N SER A 190 -4.22 -5.12 -0.68
CA SER A 190 -4.71 -5.89 0.46
C SER A 190 -5.32 -7.23 0.02
N HIS A 191 -5.73 -8.04 0.99
CA HIS A 191 -6.37 -9.35 0.76
C HIS A 191 -7.59 -9.39 -0.18
N ILE A 192 -8.24 -8.25 -0.44
CA ILE A 192 -9.40 -8.18 -1.36
C ILE A 192 -9.01 -7.69 -2.76
N SER A 193 -7.75 -7.30 -2.96
CA SER A 193 -7.31 -6.71 -4.22
C SER A 193 -7.45 -7.67 -5.40
N PHE A 194 -7.09 -8.94 -5.22
CA PHE A 194 -7.04 -9.96 -6.27
C PHE A 194 -8.23 -10.92 -6.26
N ILE A 195 -9.38 -10.47 -5.75
CA ILE A 195 -10.65 -11.20 -5.82
C ILE A 195 -11.45 -10.60 -6.97
N ALA A 196 -11.60 -11.33 -8.08
CA ALA A 196 -12.26 -10.81 -9.28
C ALA A 196 -13.77 -10.57 -9.05
N ALA A 197 -14.42 -11.42 -8.25
CA ALA A 197 -15.83 -11.28 -7.89
C ALA A 197 -16.18 -9.98 -7.14
N LEU A 198 -15.19 -9.27 -6.57
CA LEU A 198 -15.38 -7.94 -5.97
C LEU A 198 -15.17 -6.78 -6.96
N GLY A 199 -14.93 -7.09 -8.23
CA GLY A 199 -14.61 -6.12 -9.27
C GLY A 199 -13.13 -5.75 -9.32
N GLN A 200 -12.80 -4.92 -10.32
CA GLN A 200 -11.43 -4.50 -10.57
C GLN A 200 -10.83 -3.75 -9.38
N LYS A 201 -9.51 -3.90 -9.19
CA LYS A 201 -8.78 -3.26 -8.10
C LYS A 201 -8.66 -1.75 -8.36
N GLY A 202 -9.31 -0.94 -7.54
CA GLY A 202 -9.09 0.50 -7.50
C GLY A 202 -7.91 0.89 -6.59
N LYS A 203 -8.01 2.07 -5.98
CA LYS A 203 -6.98 2.61 -5.09
C LYS A 203 -7.15 2.09 -3.67
N GLU A 204 -6.04 1.71 -3.04
CA GLU A 204 -6.03 1.24 -1.66
C GLU A 204 -4.88 1.85 -0.87
N CYS A 205 -5.14 2.44 0.29
CA CYS A 205 -4.03 2.88 1.14
C CYS A 205 -4.44 3.13 2.59
N LEU A 206 -3.43 3.34 3.43
CA LEU A 206 -3.64 3.79 4.79
C LEU A 206 -4.02 5.27 4.81
N VAL A 207 -5.21 5.58 5.35
CA VAL A 207 -5.75 6.93 5.50
C VAL A 207 -6.18 7.19 6.94
N LYS A 208 -6.25 8.47 7.32
CA LYS A 208 -6.78 8.87 8.63
C LYS A 208 -8.26 9.17 8.50
N LYS A 209 -9.12 8.38 9.12
CA LYS A 209 -10.57 8.63 9.19
C LYS A 209 -10.91 9.43 10.44
N ARG A 210 -11.77 10.45 10.33
CA ARG A 210 -12.35 11.16 11.46
C ARG A 210 -13.30 10.25 12.25
N THR A 211 -13.19 10.22 13.57
CA THR A 211 -14.12 9.48 14.45
C THR A 211 -15.46 10.22 14.53
N GLY A 212 -16.58 9.49 14.59
CA GLY A 212 -17.91 10.09 14.70
C GLY A 212 -18.48 10.65 13.40
N SER A 213 -17.76 10.58 12.27
CA SER A 213 -18.23 11.15 11.01
C SER A 213 -19.38 10.39 10.35
N THR A 214 -19.91 9.31 10.91
CA THR A 214 -20.79 8.37 10.20
C THR A 214 -22.12 8.96 9.71
N ARG A 215 -22.65 9.99 10.37
CA ARG A 215 -23.81 10.78 9.94
C ARG A 215 -23.47 12.26 9.97
N ALA A 216 -24.09 13.05 9.10
CA ALA A 216 -23.98 14.51 9.15
C ALA A 216 -24.39 15.01 10.56
N GLY A 217 -23.61 15.91 11.14
CA GLY A 217 -23.85 16.46 12.49
C GLY A 217 -23.30 15.66 13.67
N GLN A 218 -22.77 14.44 13.50
CA GLN A 218 -22.16 13.65 14.59
C GLN A 218 -20.69 13.99 14.90
N ALA A 219 -20.20 15.15 14.45
CA ALA A 219 -18.86 15.61 14.79
C ALA A 219 -18.72 15.78 16.32
N GLY A 220 -17.65 15.23 16.88
CA GLY A 220 -17.51 14.94 18.32
C GLY A 220 -17.76 16.09 19.30
N PHE A 221 -18.09 15.68 20.53
CA PHE A 221 -18.33 16.43 21.77
C PHE A 221 -18.14 17.95 21.71
N ASN A 222 -19.26 18.68 21.62
CA ASN A 222 -19.33 20.11 21.91
C ASN A 222 -19.32 20.28 23.44
N CYS A 223 -18.14 20.33 24.05
CA CYS A 223 -18.05 20.63 25.48
C CYS A 223 -18.46 22.09 25.71
N CYS A 224 -19.64 22.29 26.28
CA CYS A 224 -20.15 23.57 26.83
C CYS A 224 -20.53 24.70 25.85
N GLY A 225 -20.83 24.47 24.57
CA GLY A 225 -21.50 25.50 23.74
C GLY A 225 -20.76 26.85 23.59
N CYS A 226 -19.50 26.96 24.01
CA CYS A 226 -18.77 28.24 24.05
C CYS A 226 -18.25 28.71 22.68
N LEU A 227 -18.44 27.95 21.61
CA LEU A 227 -17.96 28.29 20.26
C LEU A 227 -19.05 28.90 19.36
N THR A 228 -20.29 29.03 19.83
CA THR A 228 -21.34 29.80 19.14
C THR A 228 -21.24 31.30 19.39
N ALA A 229 -20.39 31.75 20.34
CA ALA A 229 -20.18 33.16 20.63
C ALA A 229 -18.79 33.62 20.16
N GLY A 230 -18.75 34.30 19.01
CA GLY A 230 -17.75 35.33 18.72
C GLY A 230 -16.30 34.90 18.43
N CYS A 231 -16.03 33.65 18.02
CA CYS A 231 -14.68 33.26 17.59
C CYS A 231 -14.56 33.19 16.06
N CYS A 232 -13.48 33.76 15.52
CA CYS A 232 -13.09 33.72 14.11
C CYS A 232 -13.39 32.37 13.43
N ILE A 233 -13.98 32.37 12.22
CA ILE A 233 -14.22 31.17 11.40
C ILE A 233 -12.95 30.31 11.26
N ARG A 234 -11.77 30.94 11.17
CA ARG A 234 -10.45 30.25 11.18
C ARG A 234 -10.16 29.49 12.49
N CYS A 235 -10.60 30.02 13.61
CA CYS A 235 -10.40 29.47 14.95
C CYS A 235 -11.34 28.29 15.20
N SER A 236 -12.57 28.32 14.66
CA SER A 236 -13.48 27.16 14.64
C SER A 236 -12.91 25.98 13.84
N TYR A 237 -12.30 26.23 12.67
CA TYR A 237 -11.64 25.17 11.90
C TYR A 237 -10.39 24.60 12.58
N PHE A 238 -9.59 25.46 13.21
CA PHE A 238 -8.41 25.04 13.96
C PHE A 238 -8.79 24.18 15.18
N CYS A 239 -9.75 24.63 15.98
CA CYS A 239 -10.25 23.86 17.13
C CYS A 239 -10.90 22.54 16.68
N SER A 240 -11.70 22.54 15.61
CA SER A 240 -12.38 21.33 15.15
C SER A 240 -11.45 20.27 14.56
N ASP A 241 -10.36 20.60 13.83
CA ASP A 241 -9.40 19.59 13.32
C ASP A 241 -8.31 19.23 14.35
N VAL A 242 -7.79 20.20 15.11
CA VAL A 242 -6.60 20.02 15.94
C VAL A 242 -6.91 19.59 17.36
N VAL A 243 -8.00 20.10 17.95
CA VAL A 243 -8.23 19.95 19.41
C VAL A 243 -9.38 18.96 19.73
N TRP A 244 -10.42 18.86 18.90
CA TRP A 244 -11.58 18.00 19.19
C TRP A 244 -11.79 16.82 18.22
N SER A 245 -11.11 16.75 17.07
CA SER A 245 -11.24 15.62 16.14
C SER A 245 -10.28 14.47 16.41
N LYS A 246 -10.82 13.33 16.84
CA LYS A 246 -10.04 12.09 16.96
C LYS A 246 -9.88 11.42 15.61
N TRP A 247 -8.65 11.38 15.10
CA TRP A 247 -8.28 10.69 13.86
C TRP A 247 -7.83 9.26 14.12
N ARG A 248 -8.28 8.29 13.30
CA ARG A 248 -7.85 6.90 13.41
C ARG A 248 -7.37 6.38 12.06
N ASN A 249 -6.25 5.65 12.07
CA ASN A 249 -5.73 4.99 10.88
C ASN A 249 -6.69 3.87 10.43
N ARG A 250 -7.03 3.89 9.15
CA ARG A 250 -7.88 2.92 8.46
C ARG A 250 -7.24 2.57 7.13
N TRP A 251 -7.30 1.31 6.74
CA TRP A 251 -6.94 0.93 5.38
C TRP A 251 -8.18 1.11 4.52
N PHE A 252 -8.17 2.10 3.65
CA PHE A 252 -9.27 2.38 2.73
C PHE A 252 -9.04 1.65 1.42
N PHE A 253 -10.11 1.17 0.82
CA PHE A 253 -10.08 0.56 -0.51
C PHE A 253 -11.26 1.06 -1.32
N VAL A 254 -11.05 1.16 -2.62
CA VAL A 254 -12.06 1.48 -3.62
C VAL A 254 -12.05 0.36 -4.65
N LYS A 255 -13.25 -0.10 -4.98
CA LYS A 255 -13.57 -1.04 -6.05
C LYS A 255 -14.56 -0.35 -6.99
N GLU A 256 -14.90 -1.02 -8.08
CA GLU A 256 -15.80 -0.50 -9.11
C GLU A 256 -17.20 -0.17 -8.59
N THR A 257 -17.77 -1.03 -7.74
CA THR A 257 -19.16 -0.88 -7.25
C THR A 257 -19.25 -0.37 -5.81
N CYS A 258 -18.14 -0.38 -5.08
CA CYS A 258 -18.14 -0.06 -3.66
C CYS A 258 -16.80 0.46 -3.15
N PHE A 259 -16.85 1.11 -2.00
CA PHE A 259 -15.67 1.47 -1.24
C PHE A 259 -15.83 1.05 0.22
N GLY A 260 -14.73 0.92 0.92
CA GLY A 260 -14.77 0.47 2.30
C GLY A 260 -13.46 0.68 3.04
N TYR A 261 -13.44 0.22 4.29
CA TYR A 261 -12.22 0.26 5.07
C TYR A 261 -12.06 -0.83 6.11
N PHE A 262 -10.82 -1.26 6.28
CA PHE A 262 -10.38 -2.17 7.33
C PHE A 262 -9.75 -1.43 8.50
N ARG A 263 -9.79 -2.07 9.66
CA ARG A 263 -9.04 -1.68 10.85
C ARG A 263 -7.68 -2.40 10.86
N PRO A 264 -6.55 -1.71 10.63
CA PRO A 264 -5.24 -2.37 10.49
C PRO A 264 -4.80 -3.19 11.71
N LYS A 265 -5.20 -2.74 12.91
CA LYS A 265 -4.86 -3.39 14.20
C LYS A 265 -5.33 -4.84 14.26
N ASP A 266 -6.52 -5.11 13.74
CA ASP A 266 -7.24 -6.37 13.93
C ASP A 266 -7.61 -7.04 12.61
N GLY A 267 -7.37 -6.40 11.46
CA GLY A 267 -7.76 -6.92 10.14
C GLY A 267 -9.24 -6.80 9.80
N VAL A 268 -10.11 -6.51 10.77
CA VAL A 268 -11.57 -6.50 10.61
C VAL A 268 -12.04 -5.45 9.59
N LEU A 269 -12.87 -5.90 8.65
CA LEU A 269 -13.67 -5.04 7.77
C LEU A 269 -14.73 -4.30 8.59
N ARG A 270 -14.67 -2.97 8.62
CA ARG A 270 -15.56 -2.17 9.49
C ARG A 270 -16.75 -1.58 8.75
N CYS A 271 -16.59 -1.28 7.47
CA CYS A 271 -17.63 -0.66 6.67
C CYS A 271 -17.36 -0.94 5.20
N VAL A 272 -18.42 -1.25 4.47
CA VAL A 272 -18.51 -1.25 3.01
C VAL A 272 -19.70 -0.37 2.67
N VAL A 273 -19.54 0.49 1.67
CA VAL A 273 -20.56 1.41 1.18
C VAL A 273 -20.60 1.22 -0.33
N LEU A 274 -21.78 0.92 -0.85
CA LEU A 274 -22.02 0.85 -2.30
C LEU A 274 -22.16 2.27 -2.85
N PHE A 275 -21.73 2.49 -4.09
CA PHE A 275 -22.02 3.76 -4.75
C PHE A 275 -23.52 3.91 -4.97
N ASP A 276 -24.07 5.06 -4.57
CA ASP A 276 -25.46 5.42 -4.71
C ASP A 276 -25.63 6.73 -5.49
N GLN A 277 -26.86 7.09 -5.84
CA GLN A 277 -27.15 8.32 -6.60
C GLN A 277 -26.77 9.60 -5.83
N GLY A 278 -26.70 9.53 -4.50
CA GLY A 278 -26.29 10.64 -3.64
C GLY A 278 -24.80 10.65 -3.33
N PHE A 279 -23.99 9.88 -4.06
CA PHE A 279 -22.55 9.86 -3.88
C PHE A 279 -21.93 11.18 -4.33
N ASP A 280 -21.39 11.92 -3.39
CA ASP A 280 -20.68 13.17 -3.65
C ASP A 280 -19.33 13.20 -2.94
N ILE A 281 -18.34 13.74 -3.64
CA ILE A 281 -16.96 13.86 -3.16
C ILE A 281 -16.56 15.32 -3.19
N SER A 282 -16.21 15.86 -2.02
CA SER A 282 -15.68 17.22 -1.91
C SER A 282 -14.32 17.23 -1.23
N SER A 283 -13.40 18.05 -1.74
CA SER A 283 -12.10 18.29 -1.10
C SER A 283 -11.85 19.76 -0.86
N GLY A 284 -11.04 20.04 0.15
CA GLY A 284 -10.55 21.38 0.43
C GLY A 284 -11.05 21.96 1.73
N MET A 285 -10.62 23.20 1.97
CA MET A 285 -10.78 23.87 3.26
C MET A 285 -12.24 24.13 3.62
N TYR A 286 -13.06 24.50 2.63
CA TYR A 286 -14.45 24.89 2.86
C TYR A 286 -15.35 23.70 3.21
N SER A 287 -15.16 22.54 2.57
CA SER A 287 -15.95 21.34 2.88
C SER A 287 -15.44 20.61 4.11
N THR A 288 -14.14 20.37 4.20
CA THR A 288 -13.56 19.48 5.21
C THR A 288 -12.90 20.19 6.40
N GLY A 289 -12.71 21.51 6.32
CA GLY A 289 -11.89 22.26 7.27
C GLY A 289 -10.39 22.03 7.10
N MET A 290 -9.94 21.29 6.07
CA MET A 290 -8.53 20.95 5.85
C MET A 290 -8.12 21.06 4.38
N ARG A 291 -6.86 21.43 4.12
CA ARG A 291 -6.32 21.48 2.74
C ARG A 291 -6.12 20.11 2.08
N ASN A 292 -5.95 19.07 2.88
CA ASN A 292 -5.71 17.67 2.48
C ASN A 292 -6.82 16.72 2.94
N GLY A 293 -7.99 17.28 3.29
CA GLY A 293 -9.18 16.55 3.64
C GLY A 293 -9.99 16.16 2.42
N LEU A 294 -10.66 15.02 2.53
CA LEU A 294 -11.62 14.48 1.58
C LEU A 294 -12.92 14.16 2.35
N GLN A 295 -14.04 14.65 1.86
CA GLN A 295 -15.37 14.33 2.36
C GLN A 295 -16.08 13.47 1.32
N LEU A 296 -16.61 12.35 1.79
CA LEU A 296 -17.44 11.43 1.04
C LEU A 296 -18.84 11.48 1.64
N VAL A 297 -19.82 11.80 0.82
CA VAL A 297 -21.24 11.82 1.18
C VAL A 297 -21.94 10.77 0.33
N THR A 298 -22.85 10.05 0.95
CA THR A 298 -23.79 9.10 0.34
C THR A 298 -25.13 9.31 1.03
N ASN A 299 -26.21 8.70 0.53
CA ASN A 299 -27.53 8.81 1.15
C ASN A 299 -27.54 8.32 2.60
N SER A 300 -26.69 7.33 2.93
CA SER A 300 -26.68 6.68 4.24
C SER A 300 -25.50 7.08 5.13
N ARG A 301 -24.39 7.56 4.55
CA ARG A 301 -23.13 7.81 5.26
C ARG A 301 -22.53 9.15 4.89
N TYR A 302 -22.03 9.80 5.92
CA TYR A 302 -21.05 10.88 5.82
C TYR A 302 -19.69 10.30 6.24
N LEU A 303 -18.59 10.68 5.59
CA LEU A 303 -17.25 10.26 5.97
C LEU A 303 -16.27 11.38 5.65
N VAL A 304 -15.39 11.67 6.61
CA VAL A 304 -14.28 12.61 6.41
C VAL A 304 -12.96 11.90 6.64
N VAL A 305 -12.07 12.05 5.66
CA VAL A 305 -10.79 11.37 5.57
C VAL A 305 -9.69 12.42 5.37
N LYS A 306 -8.52 12.19 5.98
CA LYS A 306 -7.34 13.05 5.89
C LYS A 306 -6.20 12.29 5.23
N HIS A 307 -5.66 12.87 4.17
CA HIS A 307 -4.52 12.34 3.43
C HIS A 307 -3.23 13.07 3.80
N PRO A 308 -2.03 12.49 3.55
CA PRO A 308 -0.77 13.15 3.86
C PRO A 308 -0.60 14.49 3.12
N THR A 309 -0.96 14.54 1.83
CA THR A 309 -0.78 15.73 0.99
C THR A 309 -2.06 16.07 0.23
N ARG A 310 -2.20 17.33 -0.19
CA ARG A 310 -3.30 17.78 -1.07
C ARG A 310 -3.30 17.04 -2.41
N ARG A 311 -2.10 16.75 -2.95
CA ARG A 311 -1.96 15.96 -4.19
C ARG A 311 -2.57 14.58 -4.02
N THR A 312 -2.21 13.87 -2.95
CA THR A 312 -2.78 12.53 -2.70
C THR A 312 -4.31 12.59 -2.55
N ALA A 313 -4.86 13.60 -1.88
CA ALA A 313 -6.31 13.76 -1.79
C ALA A 313 -6.97 13.98 -3.16
N LYS A 314 -6.36 14.81 -4.02
CA LYS A 314 -6.82 14.99 -5.41
C LYS A 314 -6.73 13.72 -6.24
N GLU A 315 -5.66 12.95 -6.09
CA GLU A 315 -5.55 11.66 -6.76
C GLU A 315 -6.65 10.71 -6.28
N TRP A 316 -7.00 10.71 -4.98
CA TRP A 316 -8.10 9.89 -4.46
C TRP A 316 -9.48 10.30 -4.98
N MET A 317 -9.69 11.56 -5.38
CA MET A 317 -10.94 12.00 -6.02
C MET A 317 -11.07 11.55 -7.47
N ALA A 318 -9.96 11.25 -8.13
CA ALA A 318 -9.95 10.87 -9.54
C ALA A 318 -10.16 9.37 -9.78
N TYR A 319 -10.15 8.57 -8.70
CA TYR A 319 -10.40 7.12 -8.71
C TYR A 319 -11.81 6.84 -8.22
#